data_AF-A0A8T6HN03-F1
#
_entry.id   AF-A0A8T6HN03-F1
#
_cell.length_a   1.000
_cell.length_b   1.000
_cell.length_c   1.000
_cell.angle_alpha   90.00
_cell.angle_beta   90.00
_cell.angle_gamma   90.00
#
_symmetry.space_group_name_H-M   'P 1'
#
loop_
_entity.id
_entity.type
_entity.pdbx_description
1 polymer ?
#
loop_
_entity_poly.entity_id
_entity_poly.type
_entity_poly.pdbx_seq_one_letter_code
_entity_poly.pdbx_strand_id
1 'polypeptide(L)'
;MKQLRLAPIGILALAAIIAIIAACSSDDQPTAQSQAEQSQTESNATEQAEQRRSTEQAEQDRTTSNAAEQSEHPQSTEEAEQDRTASNAAEQTEQQQAQQSAQQQADSADSDEAQVEQSQPQQSDAQQEEMTPEQEQADAAEQQEQQEQEQLDPAEAERLRLRAEEISANATVTDVVGINAWLNGEETSVALERAKGNIVLVDFWTYTCINCVRTLPFLTAWDEKYRDHGLVIIGIHSPEFAFEERLENVQGAIDEYDIEYLVAIDNDHVSFRTFQGARRFWPRKYLIGPTPDGSPMGVLYDHIGEGDYHETEIAIRQALEAGGRDLSNVPIGVEIEAPSRRGQPTGQTRELYMGWRRNSGRPYAGQDAYYLSSLGAVTQFVDVASSQREHNRWYLEGLWQIEEESIVHARQTDDLEDYVALIIRGRTVNLVLTAADNGQPYDVFVEIDGRWLFPNEAGAHIQWDDEGRSFIRVTENDLYRLLFLPEWSEHELKLSSNSDQFRLFAFTFGSYVGGE
;
A
#
# COMPACT_ATOMS: atom_id res chain seq x y z
N MET A 1 6.50 4.68 -97.78
CA MET A 1 5.06 4.92 -98.09
C MET A 1 4.37 5.21 -96.76
N LYS A 2 4.37 6.45 -96.24
CA LYS A 2 3.44 7.58 -96.45
C LYS A 2 1.95 7.26 -96.25
N GLN A 3 1.40 7.91 -95.20
CA GLN A 3 0.13 8.65 -95.10
C GLN A 3 -1.20 7.92 -94.76
N LEU A 4 -1.71 8.27 -93.57
CA LEU A 4 -3.02 8.92 -93.29
C LEU A 4 -4.34 8.18 -93.59
N ARG A 5 -5.21 8.00 -92.57
CA ARG A 5 -6.51 8.72 -92.38
C ARG A 5 -7.43 8.08 -91.30
N LEU A 6 -7.99 8.94 -90.43
CA LEU A 6 -9.26 8.79 -89.66
C LEU A 6 -10.46 8.67 -90.64
N ALA A 7 -11.68 8.16 -90.38
CA ALA A 7 -12.48 7.50 -89.31
C ALA A 7 -13.79 6.98 -90.02
N PRO A 8 -14.99 6.72 -89.42
CA PRO A 8 -15.44 6.44 -88.05
C PRO A 8 -16.49 5.26 -87.95
N ILE A 9 -17.11 5.11 -86.76
CA ILE A 9 -18.45 4.51 -86.47
C ILE A 9 -18.53 2.99 -86.25
N GLY A 10 -19.18 2.59 -85.15
CA GLY A 10 -19.96 1.34 -85.15
C GLY A 10 -20.11 0.64 -83.81
N ILE A 11 -20.89 1.23 -82.90
CA ILE A 11 -21.48 0.57 -81.73
C ILE A 11 -22.19 -0.71 -82.19
N LEU A 12 -21.57 -1.90 -82.03
CA LEU A 12 -22.24 -3.21 -82.22
C LEU A 12 -21.41 -4.40 -81.72
N ALA A 13 -20.59 -4.23 -80.68
CA ALA A 13 -19.82 -5.32 -80.06
C ALA A 13 -19.91 -5.35 -78.52
N LEU A 14 -20.91 -4.69 -77.92
CA LEU A 14 -21.17 -4.72 -76.47
C LEU A 14 -22.56 -5.28 -76.10
N ALA A 15 -23.37 -5.67 -77.08
CA ALA A 15 -24.73 -6.16 -76.86
C ALA A 15 -24.85 -7.70 -76.74
N ALA A 16 -23.76 -8.46 -76.95
CA ALA A 16 -23.77 -9.92 -76.87
C ALA A 16 -23.26 -10.49 -75.53
N ILE A 17 -22.71 -9.66 -74.63
CA ILE A 17 -22.24 -10.09 -73.30
C ILE A 17 -23.22 -9.69 -72.18
N ILE A 18 -24.11 -8.73 -72.44
CA ILE A 18 -25.14 -8.31 -71.46
C ILE A 18 -26.37 -9.26 -71.44
N ALA A 19 -26.55 -10.13 -72.45
CA ALA A 19 -27.68 -11.05 -72.53
C ALA A 19 -27.48 -12.39 -71.77
N ILE A 20 -26.34 -12.62 -71.10
CA ILE A 20 -26.09 -13.85 -70.31
C ILE A 20 -26.09 -13.58 -68.79
N ILE A 21 -26.03 -12.32 -68.34
CA ILE A 21 -26.12 -11.98 -66.90
C ILE A 21 -27.56 -11.60 -66.48
N ALA A 22 -28.45 -11.30 -67.43
CA ALA A 22 -29.86 -10.93 -67.16
C ALA A 22 -30.84 -12.12 -67.17
N ALA A 23 -30.42 -13.30 -66.70
CA ALA A 23 -31.31 -14.46 -66.46
C ALA A 23 -31.15 -15.09 -65.06
N CYS A 24 -30.37 -14.47 -64.16
CA CYS A 24 -30.25 -14.88 -62.76
C CYS A 24 -30.24 -13.64 -61.85
N SER A 25 -31.36 -12.91 -61.73
CA SER A 25 -31.62 -12.00 -60.59
C SER A 25 -33.03 -11.43 -60.70
N SER A 26 -34.04 -12.23 -60.37
CA SER A 26 -35.35 -11.73 -59.98
C SER A 26 -35.95 -12.71 -59.00
N ASP A 27 -35.68 -12.49 -57.71
CA ASP A 27 -36.55 -12.81 -56.58
C ASP A 27 -35.79 -12.49 -55.29
N ASP A 28 -35.96 -11.27 -54.79
CA ASP A 28 -35.75 -10.95 -53.37
C ASP A 28 -36.58 -9.71 -53.03
N GLN A 29 -37.87 -9.93 -52.79
CA GLN A 29 -38.69 -9.00 -52.01
C GLN A 29 -38.45 -9.35 -50.53
N PRO A 30 -38.11 -8.39 -49.66
CA PRO A 30 -37.93 -8.67 -48.24
C PRO A 30 -39.23 -9.20 -47.65
N THR A 31 -39.15 -10.32 -46.94
CA THR A 31 -40.30 -10.93 -46.27
C THR A 31 -40.83 -10.00 -45.17
N ALA A 32 -42.12 -10.13 -44.85
CA ALA A 32 -42.80 -9.32 -43.83
C ALA A 32 -42.12 -9.35 -42.44
N GLN A 33 -41.28 -10.37 -42.19
CA GLN A 33 -40.48 -10.51 -40.97
C GLN A 33 -39.26 -9.58 -40.95
N SER A 34 -38.58 -9.41 -42.10
CA SER A 34 -37.43 -8.52 -42.25
C SER A 34 -37.82 -7.04 -42.14
N GLN A 35 -39.01 -6.67 -42.61
CA GLN A 35 -39.54 -5.31 -42.47
C GLN A 35 -39.98 -4.99 -41.04
N ALA A 36 -40.47 -6.00 -40.30
CA ALA A 36 -40.83 -5.86 -38.88
C ALA A 36 -39.59 -5.70 -37.97
N GLU A 37 -38.51 -6.42 -38.25
CA GLU A 37 -37.25 -6.32 -37.50
C GLU A 37 -36.53 -4.99 -37.76
N GLN A 38 -36.54 -4.47 -38.98
CA GLN A 38 -36.02 -3.13 -39.28
C GLN A 38 -36.83 -2.03 -38.59
N SER A 39 -38.17 -2.13 -38.61
CA SER A 39 -39.05 -1.17 -37.93
C SER A 39 -38.90 -1.19 -36.41
N GLN A 40 -38.68 -2.36 -35.78
CA GLN A 40 -38.41 -2.46 -34.35
C GLN A 40 -37.02 -1.89 -33.98
N THR A 41 -36.02 -2.08 -34.84
CA THR A 41 -34.67 -1.56 -34.60
C THR A 41 -34.63 -0.04 -34.68
N GLU A 42 -35.36 0.56 -35.63
CA GLU A 42 -35.50 2.03 -35.74
C GLU A 42 -36.32 2.63 -34.59
N SER A 43 -37.36 1.93 -34.13
CA SER A 43 -38.15 2.33 -32.95
C SER A 43 -37.30 2.35 -31.68
N ASN A 44 -36.53 1.28 -31.43
CA ASN A 44 -35.67 1.18 -30.25
C ASN A 44 -34.52 2.21 -30.27
N ALA A 45 -33.97 2.51 -31.45
CA ALA A 45 -32.95 3.55 -31.60
C ALA A 45 -33.50 4.96 -31.31
N THR A 46 -34.75 5.21 -31.69
CA THR A 46 -35.43 6.49 -31.42
C THR A 46 -35.74 6.64 -29.93
N GLU A 47 -36.20 5.59 -29.28
CA GLU A 47 -36.52 5.58 -27.84
C GLU A 47 -35.26 5.75 -26.96
N GLN A 48 -34.14 5.14 -27.35
CA GLN A 48 -32.84 5.36 -26.69
C GLN A 48 -32.30 6.78 -26.89
N ALA A 49 -32.54 7.39 -28.05
CA ALA A 49 -32.14 8.78 -28.30
C ALA A 49 -32.97 9.78 -27.47
N GLU A 50 -34.26 9.51 -27.25
CA GLU A 50 -35.12 10.31 -26.38
C GLU A 50 -34.75 10.16 -24.90
N GLN A 51 -34.41 8.95 -24.44
CA GLN A 51 -33.93 8.72 -23.07
C GLN A 51 -32.60 9.44 -22.79
N ARG A 52 -31.66 9.46 -23.75
CA ARG A 52 -30.40 10.21 -23.62
C ARG A 52 -30.64 11.72 -23.49
N ARG A 53 -31.51 12.29 -24.34
CA ARG A 53 -31.89 13.71 -24.26
C ARG A 53 -32.57 14.06 -22.95
N SER A 54 -33.44 13.18 -22.43
CA SER A 54 -34.08 13.39 -21.12
C SER A 54 -33.08 13.35 -19.97
N THR A 55 -32.02 12.54 -20.08
CA THR A 55 -31.00 12.41 -19.03
C THR A 55 -30.06 13.62 -19.04
N GLU A 56 -29.62 14.05 -20.22
CA GLU A 56 -28.80 15.26 -20.39
C GLU A 56 -29.53 16.52 -19.89
N GLN A 57 -30.84 16.61 -20.12
CA GLN A 57 -31.64 17.74 -19.65
C GLN A 57 -31.84 17.73 -18.12
N ALA A 58 -32.01 16.56 -17.51
CA ALA A 58 -32.07 16.43 -16.06
C ALA A 58 -30.73 16.77 -15.36
N GLU A 59 -29.61 16.53 -16.05
CA GLU A 59 -28.27 16.85 -15.55
C GLU A 59 -27.97 18.36 -15.66
N GLN A 60 -28.43 19.01 -16.73
CA GLN A 60 -28.38 20.47 -16.86
C GLN A 60 -29.25 21.18 -15.80
N ASP A 61 -30.45 20.66 -15.52
CA ASP A 61 -31.34 21.23 -14.49
C ASP A 61 -30.74 21.09 -13.07
N ARG A 62 -30.07 19.97 -12.77
CA ARG A 62 -29.32 19.79 -11.50
C ARG A 62 -28.15 20.75 -11.36
N THR A 63 -27.40 20.96 -12.44
CA THR A 63 -26.24 21.88 -12.43
C THR A 63 -26.68 23.33 -12.21
N THR A 64 -27.83 23.70 -12.75
CA THR A 64 -28.42 25.03 -12.60
C THR A 64 -29.00 25.24 -11.19
N SER A 65 -29.56 24.20 -10.56
CA SER A 65 -30.03 24.24 -9.16
C SER A 65 -28.89 24.38 -8.16
N ASN A 66 -27.78 23.64 -8.35
CA ASN A 66 -26.60 23.73 -7.47
C ASN A 66 -25.89 25.10 -7.57
N ALA A 67 -25.94 25.74 -8.75
CA ALA A 67 -25.40 27.09 -8.93
C ALA A 67 -26.25 28.17 -8.24
N ALA A 68 -27.55 27.93 -8.02
CA ALA A 68 -28.44 28.87 -7.33
C ALA A 68 -28.29 28.79 -5.79
N GLU A 69 -28.08 27.60 -5.22
CA GLU A 69 -27.89 27.41 -3.77
C GLU A 69 -26.56 27.98 -3.23
N GLN A 70 -25.54 28.17 -4.08
CA GLN A 70 -24.26 28.77 -3.69
C GLN A 70 -24.27 30.31 -3.61
N SER A 71 -25.39 30.96 -3.90
CA SER A 71 -25.47 32.43 -3.96
C SER A 71 -26.10 33.12 -2.73
N GLU A 72 -26.57 32.36 -1.72
CA GLU A 72 -27.24 32.91 -0.55
C GLU A 72 -26.60 32.52 0.81
N HIS A 73 -25.32 32.84 1.07
CA HIS A 73 -24.80 33.09 2.45
C HIS A 73 -23.30 33.47 2.46
N PRO A 74 -22.93 34.76 2.67
CA PRO A 74 -21.56 35.11 3.00
C PRO A 74 -21.51 36.09 4.18
N GLN A 75 -21.74 35.65 5.43
CA GLN A 75 -21.41 36.46 6.62
C GLN A 75 -20.95 35.67 7.86
N SER A 76 -20.80 34.34 7.83
CA SER A 76 -20.37 33.54 9.01
C SER A 76 -18.97 32.91 8.90
N THR A 77 -18.25 33.11 7.80
CA THR A 77 -16.95 32.46 7.55
C THR A 77 -15.74 33.32 7.92
N GLU A 78 -15.84 34.66 7.89
CA GLU A 78 -14.71 35.54 8.23
C GLU A 78 -14.39 35.60 9.73
N GLU A 79 -15.37 35.47 10.63
CA GLU A 79 -15.12 35.44 12.07
C GLU A 79 -14.45 34.12 12.51
N ALA A 80 -14.74 33.00 11.84
CA ALA A 80 -14.14 31.70 12.14
C ALA A 80 -12.68 31.57 11.64
N GLU A 81 -12.30 32.32 10.59
CA GLU A 81 -10.92 32.37 10.11
C GLU A 81 -10.01 33.25 10.98
N GLN A 82 -10.56 34.33 11.56
CA GLN A 82 -9.80 35.21 12.45
C GLN A 82 -9.47 34.55 13.79
N ASP A 83 -10.40 33.77 14.36
CA ASP A 83 -10.17 33.03 15.61
C ASP A 83 -9.15 31.89 15.44
N ARG A 84 -9.15 31.21 14.28
CA ARG A 84 -8.14 30.18 13.95
C ARG A 84 -6.74 30.75 13.77
N THR A 85 -6.64 31.95 13.20
CA THR A 85 -5.34 32.60 12.98
C THR A 85 -4.72 33.08 14.30
N ALA A 86 -5.55 33.51 15.26
CA ALA A 86 -5.09 33.88 16.61
C ALA A 86 -4.64 32.67 17.44
N SER A 87 -5.34 31.53 17.35
CA SER A 87 -4.96 30.29 18.05
C SER A 87 -3.62 29.74 17.55
N ASN A 88 -3.40 29.74 16.23
CA ASN A 88 -2.16 29.23 15.64
C ASN A 88 -0.93 30.12 15.98
N ALA A 89 -1.12 31.42 16.16
CA ALA A 89 -0.05 32.34 16.56
C ALA A 89 0.34 32.17 18.06
N ALA A 90 -0.61 31.79 18.91
CA ALA A 90 -0.37 31.50 20.33
C ALA A 90 0.45 30.20 20.49
N GLU A 91 0.08 29.13 19.78
CA GLU A 91 0.82 27.85 19.79
C GLU A 91 2.26 27.99 19.27
N GLN A 92 2.48 28.81 18.23
CA GLN A 92 3.85 29.06 17.72
C GLN A 92 4.72 29.82 18.73
N THR A 93 4.12 30.67 19.56
CA THR A 93 4.85 31.42 20.59
C THR A 93 5.24 30.53 21.77
N GLU A 94 4.36 29.61 22.19
CA GLU A 94 4.68 28.60 23.22
C GLU A 94 5.76 27.62 22.76
N GLN A 95 5.73 27.19 21.50
CA GLN A 95 6.77 26.31 20.95
C GLN A 95 8.15 26.98 20.87
N GLN A 96 8.23 28.28 20.54
CA GLN A 96 9.50 29.01 20.57
C GLN A 96 10.05 29.20 21.99
N GLN A 97 9.18 29.39 22.99
CA GLN A 97 9.59 29.50 24.39
C GLN A 97 10.07 28.16 24.96
N ALA A 98 9.46 27.04 24.55
CA ALA A 98 9.93 25.69 24.90
C ALA A 98 11.31 25.38 24.29
N GLN A 99 11.55 25.79 23.04
CA GLN A 99 12.85 25.62 22.36
C GLN A 99 13.97 26.44 23.01
N GLN A 100 13.70 27.69 23.40
CA GLN A 100 14.71 28.53 24.09
C GLN A 100 15.05 27.98 25.49
N SER A 101 14.09 27.35 26.16
CA SER A 101 14.29 26.74 27.48
C SER A 101 15.14 25.46 27.39
N ALA A 102 14.95 24.64 26.35
CA ALA A 102 15.74 23.44 26.09
C ALA A 102 17.20 23.78 25.71
N GLN A 103 17.42 24.85 24.93
CA GLN A 103 18.76 25.29 24.55
C GLN A 103 19.59 25.78 25.77
N GLN A 104 18.94 26.44 26.74
CA GLN A 104 19.62 26.91 27.96
C GLN A 104 19.98 25.78 28.93
N GLN A 105 19.33 24.61 28.84
CA GLN A 105 19.68 23.43 29.63
C GLN A 105 20.86 22.65 29.02
N ALA A 106 20.98 22.63 27.69
CA ALA A 106 22.06 21.96 26.98
C ALA A 106 23.44 22.62 27.19
N ASP A 107 23.49 23.96 27.31
CA ASP A 107 24.75 24.70 27.51
C ASP A 107 25.32 24.59 28.95
N SER A 108 24.66 23.85 29.85
CA SER A 108 25.09 23.67 31.25
C SER A 108 25.72 22.31 31.57
N ALA A 109 25.83 21.40 30.58
CA ALA A 109 26.24 20.02 30.77
C ALA A 109 27.59 19.64 30.13
N ASP A 110 28.39 20.59 29.63
CA ASP A 110 29.72 20.32 29.08
C ASP A 110 30.82 21.08 29.83
N SER A 111 31.26 20.50 30.95
CA SER A 111 32.59 20.73 31.50
C SER A 111 32.92 19.58 32.46
N ASP A 112 33.64 18.56 31.99
CA ASP A 112 34.77 17.95 32.70
C ASP A 112 35.27 16.70 31.94
N GLU A 113 36.25 16.89 31.05
CA GLU A 113 37.22 15.84 30.71
C GLU A 113 38.43 15.96 31.66
N ALA A 114 38.91 14.83 32.21
CA ALA A 114 40.13 14.18 31.70
C ALA A 114 40.86 13.25 32.72
N GLN A 115 41.47 12.21 32.13
CA GLN A 115 42.64 11.40 32.51
C GLN A 115 42.43 10.12 33.34
N VAL A 116 42.89 8.95 32.82
CA VAL A 116 44.20 8.32 33.12
C VAL A 116 44.41 7.05 32.25
N GLU A 117 45.48 7.10 31.45
CA GLU A 117 46.58 6.13 31.19
C GLU A 117 46.42 4.58 31.07
N GLN A 118 47.24 4.06 30.15
CA GLN A 118 47.34 2.71 29.57
C GLN A 118 47.96 1.63 30.48
N SER A 119 47.59 0.36 30.30
CA SER A 119 48.46 -0.83 30.46
C SER A 119 47.86 -2.09 29.80
N GLN A 120 48.71 -2.90 29.15
CA GLN A 120 48.43 -4.13 28.37
C GLN A 120 48.53 -5.45 29.20
N PRO A 121 48.14 -6.63 28.67
CA PRO A 121 47.47 -7.70 29.42
C PRO A 121 48.37 -8.88 29.82
N GLN A 122 47.93 -9.66 30.82
CA GLN A 122 48.40 -11.04 31.07
C GLN A 122 47.24 -12.00 31.40
N GLN A 123 47.31 -13.19 30.81
CA GLN A 123 46.40 -14.33 30.99
C GLN A 123 46.61 -15.02 32.34
N SER A 124 45.52 -15.55 32.95
CA SER A 124 45.55 -16.85 33.63
C SER A 124 44.13 -17.37 33.98
N ASP A 125 43.88 -18.59 33.54
CA ASP A 125 43.15 -19.71 34.18
C ASP A 125 41.73 -19.55 34.73
N ALA A 126 40.90 -20.51 34.28
CA ALA A 126 39.54 -20.81 34.69
C ALA A 126 39.39 -20.93 36.21
N GLN A 127 38.52 -20.07 36.76
CA GLN A 127 37.89 -20.27 38.06
C GLN A 127 36.37 -20.19 37.81
N GLN A 128 35.63 -21.07 38.48
CA GLN A 128 34.17 -21.00 38.51
C GLN A 128 33.80 -19.62 39.05
N GLU A 129 33.21 -18.78 38.21
CA GLU A 129 32.75 -17.44 38.59
C GLU A 129 31.54 -17.61 39.52
N GLU A 130 31.79 -17.49 40.83
CA GLU A 130 30.73 -17.07 41.75
C GLU A 130 30.32 -15.67 41.32
N MET A 131 29.04 -15.52 40.92
CA MET A 131 28.45 -14.25 40.55
C MET A 131 28.75 -13.22 41.63
N THR A 132 29.27 -12.08 41.21
CA THR A 132 29.51 -10.97 42.13
C THR A 132 28.17 -10.41 42.63
N PRO A 133 28.10 -9.83 43.84
CA PRO A 133 26.88 -9.19 44.35
C PRO A 133 26.34 -8.09 43.42
N GLU A 134 27.21 -7.54 42.57
CA GLU A 134 26.90 -6.52 41.56
C GLU A 134 26.26 -7.14 40.30
N GLN A 135 26.71 -8.32 39.86
CA GLN A 135 26.05 -9.10 38.81
C GLN A 135 24.72 -9.68 39.28
N GLU A 136 24.64 -10.13 40.54
CA GLU A 136 23.41 -10.64 41.13
C GLU A 136 22.35 -9.53 41.33
N GLN A 137 22.80 -8.28 41.57
CA GLN A 137 21.93 -7.10 41.58
C GLN A 137 21.55 -6.62 40.17
N ALA A 138 22.44 -6.73 39.18
CA ALA A 138 22.13 -6.44 37.79
C ALA A 138 21.11 -7.44 37.22
N ASP A 139 21.31 -8.74 37.44
CA ASP A 139 20.36 -9.79 37.05
C ASP A 139 19.03 -9.64 37.80
N ALA A 140 19.03 -9.26 39.08
CA ALA A 140 17.80 -9.01 39.83
C ALA A 140 17.08 -7.72 39.37
N ALA A 141 17.82 -6.71 38.92
CA ALA A 141 17.24 -5.49 38.34
C ALA A 141 16.67 -5.74 36.93
N GLU A 142 17.35 -6.54 36.10
CA GLU A 142 16.84 -7.02 34.81
C GLU A 142 15.60 -7.90 35.00
N GLN A 143 15.60 -8.80 35.99
CA GLN A 143 14.42 -9.61 36.32
C GLN A 143 13.28 -8.76 36.90
N GLN A 144 13.57 -7.68 37.63
CA GLN A 144 12.55 -6.74 38.10
C GLN A 144 11.99 -5.88 36.96
N GLU A 145 12.82 -5.39 36.04
CA GLU A 145 12.37 -4.68 34.83
C GLU A 145 11.56 -5.60 33.92
N GLN A 146 11.96 -6.87 33.77
CA GLN A 146 11.18 -7.89 33.05
C GLN A 146 9.84 -8.18 33.76
N GLN A 147 9.82 -8.28 35.09
CA GLN A 147 8.58 -8.45 35.86
C GLN A 147 7.67 -7.21 35.83
N GLU A 148 8.23 -5.99 35.78
CA GLU A 148 7.47 -4.74 35.59
C GLU A 148 6.95 -4.59 34.16
N GLN A 149 7.67 -5.08 33.16
CA GLN A 149 7.19 -5.18 31.77
C GLN A 149 6.14 -6.29 31.58
N GLU A 150 6.16 -7.32 32.43
CA GLU A 150 5.20 -8.43 32.42
C GLU A 150 3.83 -8.10 33.05
N GLN A 151 3.72 -7.02 33.82
CA GLN A 151 2.45 -6.57 34.40
C GLN A 151 1.90 -5.37 33.64
N LEU A 152 0.63 -5.47 33.19
CA LEU A 152 -0.07 -4.34 32.58
C LEU A 152 -0.06 -3.13 33.53
N ASP A 153 0.44 -1.98 33.05
CA ASP A 153 0.27 -0.71 33.75
C ASP A 153 -1.23 -0.45 33.98
N PRO A 154 -1.70 -0.37 35.24
CA PRO A 154 -3.11 -0.15 35.54
C PRO A 154 -3.67 1.14 34.92
N ALA A 155 -2.85 2.18 34.75
CA ALA A 155 -3.29 3.43 34.14
C ALA A 155 -3.52 3.29 32.63
N GLU A 156 -2.64 2.58 31.94
CA GLU A 156 -2.80 2.23 30.52
C GLU A 156 -3.99 1.30 30.29
N ALA A 157 -4.15 0.28 31.13
CA ALA A 157 -5.30 -0.61 31.09
C ALA A 157 -6.62 0.16 31.22
N GLU A 158 -6.72 1.08 32.17
CA GLU A 158 -7.92 1.90 32.35
C GLU A 158 -8.16 2.86 31.17
N ARG A 159 -7.09 3.45 30.61
CA ARG A 159 -7.17 4.31 29.41
C ARG A 159 -7.78 3.54 28.24
N LEU A 160 -7.34 2.30 28.01
CA LEU A 160 -7.84 1.47 26.91
C LEU A 160 -9.28 1.01 27.14
N ARG A 161 -9.64 0.71 28.38
CA ARG A 161 -11.02 0.41 28.76
C ARG A 161 -11.98 1.56 28.44
N LEU A 162 -11.61 2.79 28.81
CA LEU A 162 -12.40 4.00 28.49
C LEU A 162 -12.49 4.25 26.98
N ARG A 163 -11.38 4.04 26.25
CA ARG A 163 -11.38 4.13 24.78
C ARG A 163 -12.29 3.09 24.15
N ALA A 164 -12.32 1.85 24.67
CA ALA A 164 -13.22 0.81 24.20
C ALA A 164 -14.71 1.17 24.42
N GLU A 165 -15.05 1.82 25.54
CA GLU A 165 -16.40 2.35 25.78
C GLU A 165 -16.78 3.40 24.73
N GLU A 166 -15.89 4.35 24.44
CA GLU A 166 -16.13 5.39 23.44
C GLU A 166 -16.28 4.82 22.02
N ILE A 167 -15.39 3.90 21.62
CA ILE A 167 -15.44 3.27 20.30
C ILE A 167 -16.73 2.45 20.17
N SER A 168 -17.03 1.59 21.15
CA SER A 168 -18.21 0.72 21.09
C SER A 168 -19.53 1.49 21.08
N ALA A 169 -19.60 2.66 21.72
CA ALA A 169 -20.77 3.53 21.67
C ALA A 169 -21.02 4.15 20.29
N ASN A 170 -19.97 4.31 19.47
CA ASN A 170 -20.03 5.02 18.18
C ASN A 170 -19.88 4.10 16.96
N ALA A 171 -19.34 2.89 17.14
CA ALA A 171 -19.08 1.95 16.08
C ALA A 171 -20.12 0.83 16.07
N THR A 172 -20.62 0.49 14.87
CA THR A 172 -21.48 -0.69 14.69
C THR A 172 -20.61 -1.89 14.33
N VAL A 173 -20.90 -3.05 14.93
CA VAL A 173 -20.27 -4.30 14.53
C VAL A 173 -20.70 -4.62 13.10
N THR A 174 -19.71 -4.72 12.23
CA THR A 174 -19.86 -5.14 10.84
C THR A 174 -19.48 -6.61 10.72
N ASP A 175 -20.12 -7.33 9.80
CA ASP A 175 -19.75 -8.72 9.50
C ASP A 175 -18.86 -8.80 8.25
N VAL A 176 -18.10 -9.89 8.14
CA VAL A 176 -17.26 -10.19 6.97
C VAL A 176 -18.16 -10.70 5.85
N VAL A 177 -18.17 -9.99 4.72
CA VAL A 177 -19.12 -10.19 3.60
C VAL A 177 -18.43 -10.04 2.25
N GLY A 178 -19.01 -10.68 1.23
CA GLY A 178 -18.50 -10.61 -0.14
C GLY A 178 -17.15 -11.29 -0.35
N ILE A 179 -16.85 -12.29 0.48
CA ILE A 179 -15.59 -13.04 0.42
C ILE A 179 -15.59 -14.02 -0.75
N ASN A 180 -14.55 -13.94 -1.57
CA ASN A 180 -14.39 -14.75 -2.78
C ASN A 180 -13.92 -16.17 -2.46
N ALA A 181 -13.07 -16.32 -1.42
CA ALA A 181 -12.54 -17.60 -0.96
C ALA A 181 -12.04 -17.49 0.49
N TRP A 182 -11.94 -18.64 1.15
CA TRP A 182 -11.33 -18.77 2.48
C TRP A 182 -10.11 -19.68 2.40
N LEU A 183 -9.01 -19.24 3.01
CA LEU A 183 -7.78 -20.01 3.20
C LEU A 183 -7.59 -20.28 4.70
N ASN A 184 -6.83 -21.33 5.04
CA ASN A 184 -6.57 -21.79 6.40
C ASN A 184 -7.80 -22.20 7.24
N GLY A 185 -8.98 -22.35 6.62
CA GLY A 185 -10.16 -22.87 7.30
C GLY A 185 -11.46 -22.73 6.50
N GLU A 186 -12.56 -23.02 7.17
CA GLU A 186 -13.91 -22.90 6.60
C GLU A 186 -14.42 -21.45 6.69
N GLU A 187 -15.42 -21.15 5.86
CA GLU A 187 -16.13 -19.87 5.90
C GLU A 187 -16.64 -19.56 7.31
N THR A 188 -16.37 -18.34 7.78
CA THR A 188 -16.88 -17.85 9.06
C THR A 188 -17.36 -16.40 8.98
N SER A 189 -17.87 -15.89 10.09
CA SER A 189 -18.37 -14.54 10.24
C SER A 189 -18.12 -14.06 11.68
N VAL A 190 -18.05 -12.74 11.89
CA VAL A 190 -17.96 -12.14 13.22
C VAL A 190 -19.14 -12.58 14.08
N ALA A 191 -20.35 -12.63 13.49
CA ALA A 191 -21.55 -13.06 14.20
C ALA A 191 -21.52 -14.56 14.59
N LEU A 192 -20.90 -15.41 13.77
CA LEU A 192 -20.74 -16.83 14.06
C LEU A 192 -19.72 -17.08 15.17
N GLU A 193 -18.54 -16.46 15.08
CA GLU A 193 -17.49 -16.58 16.10
C GLU A 193 -17.96 -16.02 17.45
N ARG A 194 -18.74 -14.93 17.42
CA ARG A 194 -19.47 -14.45 18.61
C ARG A 194 -20.36 -15.53 19.22
N ALA A 195 -21.14 -16.24 18.41
CA ALA A 195 -22.07 -17.24 18.93
C ALA A 195 -21.34 -18.40 19.62
N LYS A 196 -20.06 -18.62 19.28
CA LYS A 196 -19.14 -19.55 19.96
C LYS A 196 -18.48 -18.95 21.21
N GLY A 197 -18.63 -17.64 21.44
CA GLY A 197 -18.03 -16.91 22.56
C GLY A 197 -16.57 -16.50 22.33
N ASN A 198 -16.15 -16.38 21.07
CA ASN A 198 -14.81 -15.97 20.69
C ASN A 198 -14.69 -14.43 20.61
N ILE A 199 -13.47 -13.95 20.85
CA ILE A 199 -13.06 -12.57 20.57
C ILE A 199 -12.49 -12.55 19.17
N VAL A 200 -12.90 -11.60 18.33
CA VAL A 200 -12.51 -11.56 16.92
C VAL A 200 -11.60 -10.36 16.66
N LEU A 201 -10.40 -10.61 16.12
CA LEU A 201 -9.54 -9.59 15.56
C LEU A 201 -9.63 -9.64 14.04
N VAL A 202 -10.19 -8.62 13.43
CA VAL A 202 -10.20 -8.45 11.97
C VAL A 202 -9.02 -7.59 11.59
N ASP A 203 -8.10 -8.10 10.77
CA ASP A 203 -6.97 -7.33 10.22
C ASP A 203 -7.06 -7.28 8.70
N PHE A 204 -6.99 -6.06 8.14
CA PHE A 204 -6.98 -5.85 6.69
C PHE A 204 -5.55 -5.74 6.19
N TRP A 205 -5.18 -6.59 5.25
CA TRP A 205 -3.80 -6.68 4.74
C TRP A 205 -3.75 -6.93 3.23
N THR A 206 -2.57 -6.72 2.65
CA THR A 206 -2.18 -7.19 1.31
C THR A 206 -0.69 -7.49 1.34
N TYR A 207 -0.23 -8.51 0.61
CA TYR A 207 1.12 -9.04 0.82
C TYR A 207 2.23 -8.15 0.27
N THR A 208 1.97 -7.26 -0.69
CA THR A 208 2.99 -6.32 -1.17
C THR A 208 3.08 -5.02 -0.37
N CYS A 209 2.24 -4.84 0.66
CA CYS A 209 2.28 -3.67 1.54
C CYS A 209 3.32 -3.87 2.65
N ILE A 210 4.41 -3.10 2.61
CA ILE A 210 5.47 -3.22 3.62
C ILE A 210 4.97 -3.02 5.07
N ASN A 211 3.99 -2.14 5.27
CA ASN A 211 3.43 -1.90 6.60
C ASN A 211 2.64 -3.12 7.11
N CYS A 212 1.97 -3.84 6.21
CA CYS A 212 1.33 -5.12 6.50
C CYS A 212 2.39 -6.17 6.80
N VAL A 213 3.38 -6.34 5.93
CA VAL A 213 4.46 -7.32 6.10
C VAL A 213 5.13 -7.20 7.48
N ARG A 214 5.45 -5.99 7.94
CA ARG A 214 6.02 -5.77 9.29
C ARG A 214 5.04 -6.00 10.44
N THR A 215 3.74 -6.02 10.15
CA THR A 215 2.69 -6.30 11.13
C THR A 215 2.43 -7.81 11.26
N LEU A 216 2.58 -8.59 10.19
CA LEU A 216 2.24 -10.02 10.16
C LEU A 216 2.91 -10.83 11.29
N PRO A 217 4.21 -10.66 11.61
CA PRO A 217 4.84 -11.40 12.71
C PRO A 217 4.17 -11.21 14.07
N PHE A 218 3.61 -10.03 14.33
CA PHE A 218 2.87 -9.77 15.58
C PHE A 218 1.52 -10.50 15.58
N LEU A 219 0.83 -10.54 14.43
CA LEU A 219 -0.44 -11.24 14.29
C LEU A 219 -0.26 -12.76 14.44
N THR A 220 0.78 -13.34 13.84
CA THR A 220 1.07 -14.78 13.98
C THR A 220 1.43 -15.14 15.42
N ALA A 221 2.26 -14.32 16.08
CA ALA A 221 2.58 -14.51 17.49
C ALA A 221 1.35 -14.39 18.40
N TRP A 222 0.41 -13.47 18.12
CA TRP A 222 -0.83 -13.38 18.89
C TRP A 222 -1.81 -14.53 18.60
N ASP A 223 -1.88 -15.02 17.36
CA ASP A 223 -2.69 -16.21 17.04
C ASP A 223 -2.18 -17.42 17.82
N GLU A 224 -0.88 -17.73 17.74
CA GLU A 224 -0.28 -18.85 18.47
C GLU A 224 -0.54 -18.75 19.97
N LYS A 225 -0.36 -17.56 20.53
CA LYS A 225 -0.46 -17.30 21.97
C LYS A 225 -1.89 -17.33 22.51
N TYR A 226 -2.87 -16.86 21.74
CA TYR A 226 -4.22 -16.59 22.25
C TYR A 226 -5.33 -17.42 21.59
N ARG A 227 -5.07 -18.18 20.52
CA ARG A 227 -6.11 -18.98 19.84
C ARG A 227 -6.81 -19.98 20.76
N ASP A 228 -6.04 -20.67 21.60
CA ASP A 228 -6.57 -21.64 22.58
C ASP A 228 -7.31 -20.96 23.75
N HIS A 229 -7.14 -19.65 23.90
CA HIS A 229 -7.86 -18.83 24.86
C HIS A 229 -9.13 -18.20 24.27
N GLY A 230 -9.42 -18.42 22.99
CA GLY A 230 -10.64 -17.95 22.33
C GLY A 230 -10.49 -16.65 21.54
N LEU A 231 -9.25 -16.28 21.17
CA LEU A 231 -9.02 -15.31 20.10
C LEU A 231 -9.20 -15.99 18.75
N VAL A 232 -9.88 -15.32 17.82
CA VAL A 232 -9.92 -15.70 16.41
C VAL A 232 -9.47 -14.50 15.58
N ILE A 233 -8.38 -14.68 14.83
CA ILE A 233 -7.93 -13.68 13.86
C ILE A 233 -8.55 -14.02 12.50
N ILE A 234 -9.18 -13.02 11.87
CA ILE A 234 -9.63 -13.07 10.48
C ILE A 234 -8.82 -12.04 9.69
N GLY A 235 -7.80 -12.53 8.98
CA GLY A 235 -7.00 -11.72 8.07
C GLY A 235 -7.75 -11.51 6.76
N ILE A 236 -8.31 -10.33 6.54
CA ILE A 236 -8.98 -9.99 5.30
C ILE A 236 -7.93 -9.49 4.30
N HIS A 237 -7.59 -10.34 3.34
CA HIS A 237 -6.71 -9.99 2.24
C HIS A 237 -7.51 -9.18 1.21
N SER A 238 -7.24 -7.89 1.15
CA SER A 238 -7.86 -6.96 0.19
C SER A 238 -6.77 -6.44 -0.74
N PRO A 239 -6.77 -6.80 -2.03
CA PRO A 239 -5.65 -6.54 -2.94
C PRO A 239 -5.50 -5.04 -3.23
N GLU A 240 -4.26 -4.54 -3.25
CA GLU A 240 -3.93 -3.21 -3.75
C GLU A 240 -3.75 -3.19 -5.28
N PHE A 241 -3.22 -4.28 -5.83
CA PHE A 241 -2.95 -4.50 -7.26
C PHE A 241 -3.65 -5.75 -7.79
N ALA A 242 -3.96 -5.77 -9.08
CA ALA A 242 -4.71 -6.87 -9.71
C ALA A 242 -4.02 -8.25 -9.59
N PHE A 243 -2.68 -8.29 -9.56
CA PHE A 243 -1.95 -9.56 -9.42
C PHE A 243 -2.07 -10.15 -8.00
N GLU A 244 -2.47 -9.37 -7.00
CA GLU A 244 -2.71 -9.82 -5.63
C GLU A 244 -4.07 -10.53 -5.49
N GLU A 245 -4.95 -10.45 -6.49
CA GLU A 245 -6.23 -11.20 -6.52
C GLU A 245 -6.03 -12.71 -6.71
N ARG A 246 -4.86 -13.13 -7.19
CA ARG A 246 -4.55 -14.53 -7.48
C ARG A 246 -4.30 -15.31 -6.19
N LEU A 247 -5.18 -16.28 -5.89
CA LEU A 247 -5.06 -17.15 -4.71
C LEU A 247 -3.69 -17.79 -4.54
N GLU A 248 -3.05 -18.20 -5.64
CA GLU A 248 -1.72 -18.81 -5.61
C GLU A 248 -0.65 -17.86 -5.05
N ASN A 249 -0.73 -16.57 -5.37
CA ASN A 249 0.21 -15.57 -4.86
C ASN A 249 -0.05 -15.29 -3.39
N VAL A 250 -1.33 -15.18 -2.99
CA VAL A 250 -1.72 -15.00 -1.59
C VAL A 250 -1.31 -16.21 -0.75
N GLN A 251 -1.45 -17.43 -1.27
CA GLN A 251 -0.98 -18.65 -0.60
C GLN A 251 0.53 -18.65 -0.43
N GLY A 252 1.30 -18.20 -1.43
CA GLY A 252 2.74 -18.03 -1.31
C GLY A 252 3.14 -17.12 -0.14
N ALA A 253 2.46 -15.97 0.00
CA ALA A 253 2.67 -15.07 1.12
C ALA A 253 2.22 -15.66 2.47
N ILE A 254 1.11 -16.40 2.50
CA ILE A 254 0.68 -17.13 3.71
C ILE A 254 1.76 -18.10 4.19
N ASP A 255 2.36 -18.84 3.25
CA ASP A 255 3.42 -19.79 3.54
C ASP A 255 4.72 -19.08 3.94
N GLU A 256 5.06 -17.95 3.32
CA GLU A 256 6.27 -17.16 3.63
C GLU A 256 6.22 -16.54 5.03
N TYR A 257 5.07 -16.01 5.43
CA TYR A 257 4.89 -15.29 6.69
C TYR A 257 4.32 -16.17 7.82
N ASP A 258 4.32 -17.50 7.65
CA ASP A 258 3.83 -18.47 8.62
C ASP A 258 2.41 -18.16 9.15
N ILE A 259 1.51 -17.74 8.25
CA ILE A 259 0.14 -17.36 8.61
C ILE A 259 -0.70 -18.63 8.80
N GLU A 260 -1.08 -18.93 10.04
CA GLU A 260 -1.97 -20.06 10.36
C GLU A 260 -3.42 -19.66 10.66
N TYR A 261 -3.69 -18.38 10.92
CA TYR A 261 -5.05 -17.90 11.17
C TYR A 261 -5.89 -17.85 9.88
N LEU A 262 -7.21 -17.68 10.04
CA LEU A 262 -8.15 -17.63 8.93
C LEU A 262 -7.86 -16.45 8.01
N VAL A 263 -7.81 -16.71 6.70
CA VAL A 263 -7.65 -15.66 5.69
C VAL A 263 -8.87 -15.61 4.78
N ALA A 264 -9.49 -14.45 4.70
CA ALA A 264 -10.63 -14.17 3.85
C ALA A 264 -10.19 -13.34 2.64
N ILE A 265 -10.46 -13.84 1.43
CA ILE A 265 -10.08 -13.19 0.17
C ILE A 265 -11.18 -12.21 -0.25
N ASP A 266 -10.88 -10.91 -0.21
CA ASP A 266 -11.82 -9.81 -0.48
C ASP A 266 -11.41 -9.05 -1.75
N ASN A 267 -11.34 -9.76 -2.88
CA ASN A 267 -10.93 -9.20 -4.19
C ASN A 267 -11.87 -8.11 -4.69
N ASP A 268 -13.15 -8.17 -4.31
CA ASP A 268 -14.16 -7.17 -4.66
C ASP A 268 -14.21 -5.97 -3.68
N HIS A 269 -13.32 -5.96 -2.67
CA HIS A 269 -13.21 -4.98 -1.57
C HIS A 269 -14.54 -4.74 -0.83
N VAL A 270 -15.44 -5.74 -0.77
CA VAL A 270 -16.74 -5.56 -0.12
C VAL A 270 -16.56 -5.40 1.38
N SER A 271 -15.79 -6.28 2.02
CA SER A 271 -15.50 -6.17 3.46
C SER A 271 -14.65 -4.94 3.76
N PHE A 272 -13.63 -4.67 2.94
CA PHE A 272 -12.76 -3.50 3.06
C PHE A 272 -13.56 -2.20 3.09
N ARG A 273 -14.53 -2.04 2.19
CA ARG A 273 -15.43 -0.87 2.16
C ARG A 273 -16.42 -0.87 3.33
N THR A 274 -16.94 -2.03 3.71
CA THR A 274 -18.01 -2.12 4.73
C THR A 274 -17.46 -1.81 6.12
N PHE A 275 -16.25 -2.26 6.45
CA PHE A 275 -15.60 -1.94 7.73
C PHE A 275 -15.04 -0.52 7.78
N GLN A 276 -14.36 -0.08 6.71
CA GLN A 276 -13.54 1.14 6.77
C GLN A 276 -14.25 2.39 6.23
N GLY A 277 -15.33 2.24 5.46
CA GLY A 277 -16.02 3.36 4.82
C GLY A 277 -15.14 4.04 3.77
N ALA A 278 -15.22 5.37 3.65
CA ALA A 278 -14.58 6.12 2.56
C ALA A 278 -13.05 6.23 2.67
N ARG A 279 -12.49 6.17 3.88
CA ARG A 279 -11.04 6.22 4.13
C ARG A 279 -10.56 4.82 4.48
N ARG A 280 -9.66 4.30 3.66
CA ARG A 280 -9.29 2.90 3.65
C ARG A 280 -7.78 2.77 3.79
N PHE A 281 -7.35 1.84 4.63
CA PHE A 281 -5.97 1.73 5.08
C PHE A 281 -5.52 0.28 5.12
N TRP A 282 -4.24 0.10 4.84
CA TRP A 282 -3.47 -1.11 5.06
C TRP A 282 -2.25 -0.80 5.96
N PRO A 283 -1.99 -1.57 7.03
CA PRO A 283 -2.95 -2.45 7.69
C PRO A 283 -4.02 -1.66 8.46
N ARG A 284 -5.09 -2.33 8.87
CA ARG A 284 -6.03 -1.78 9.86
C ARG A 284 -6.67 -2.92 10.66
N LYS A 285 -6.76 -2.75 11.98
CA LYS A 285 -7.24 -3.75 12.92
C LYS A 285 -8.53 -3.31 13.58
N TYR A 286 -9.47 -4.24 13.75
CA TYR A 286 -10.66 -4.09 14.56
C TYR A 286 -10.74 -5.25 15.55
N LEU A 287 -10.70 -4.95 16.85
CA LEU A 287 -10.97 -5.94 17.89
C LEU A 287 -12.43 -5.88 18.27
N ILE A 288 -13.10 -7.03 18.23
CA ILE A 288 -14.54 -7.15 18.41
C ILE A 288 -14.78 -8.16 19.53
N GLY A 289 -15.44 -7.70 20.59
CA GLY A 289 -15.67 -8.48 21.81
C GLY A 289 -16.83 -7.93 22.66
N PRO A 290 -17.10 -8.52 23.84
CA PRO A 290 -18.12 -8.02 24.76
C PRO A 290 -17.74 -6.62 25.25
N THR A 291 -18.71 -5.71 25.27
CA THR A 291 -18.48 -4.31 25.62
C THR A 291 -18.58 -4.08 27.13
N PRO A 292 -17.93 -3.02 27.67
CA PRO A 292 -18.00 -2.71 29.09
C PRO A 292 -19.42 -2.37 29.59
N ASP A 293 -20.31 -1.89 28.71
CA ASP A 293 -21.72 -1.60 29.03
C ASP A 293 -22.61 -2.85 29.14
N GLY A 294 -22.03 -4.05 28.95
CA GLY A 294 -22.70 -5.33 29.03
C GLY A 294 -23.37 -5.78 27.72
N SER A 295 -23.20 -5.04 26.62
CA SER A 295 -23.61 -5.53 25.31
C SER A 295 -22.76 -6.74 24.91
N PRO A 296 -23.38 -7.76 24.30
CA PRO A 296 -22.68 -9.01 24.01
C PRO A 296 -21.59 -8.86 22.93
N MET A 297 -21.57 -7.75 22.18
CA MET A 297 -20.57 -7.50 21.16
C MET A 297 -20.50 -6.02 20.75
N GLY A 298 -19.28 -5.50 20.58
CA GLY A 298 -18.98 -4.16 20.06
C GLY A 298 -17.54 -4.09 19.57
N VAL A 299 -17.20 -3.02 18.84
CA VAL A 299 -15.81 -2.73 18.49
C VAL A 299 -15.12 -2.16 19.73
N LEU A 300 -14.10 -2.86 20.22
CA LEU A 300 -13.34 -2.51 21.42
C LEU A 300 -12.05 -1.78 21.09
N TYR A 301 -11.52 -2.00 19.90
CA TYR A 301 -10.27 -1.42 19.42
C TYR A 301 -10.33 -1.18 17.93
N ASP A 302 -9.74 -0.07 17.48
CA ASP A 302 -9.57 0.29 16.08
C ASP A 302 -8.20 0.95 15.94
N HIS A 303 -7.33 0.34 15.13
CA HIS A 303 -5.98 0.82 14.87
C HIS A 303 -5.72 0.89 13.38
N ILE A 304 -5.41 2.11 12.93
CA ILE A 304 -5.07 2.42 11.54
C ILE A 304 -3.56 2.41 11.38
N GLY A 305 -3.08 1.63 10.41
CA GLY A 305 -1.68 1.53 10.05
C GLY A 305 -0.92 0.49 10.86
N GLU A 306 0.39 0.51 10.69
CA GLU A 306 1.36 -0.27 11.43
C GLU A 306 1.67 0.41 12.78
N GLY A 307 1.95 -0.38 13.83
CA GLY A 307 2.39 0.10 15.14
C GLY A 307 1.47 -0.32 16.28
N ASP A 308 1.65 0.32 17.44
CA ASP A 308 0.88 0.12 18.69
C ASP A 308 0.69 -1.35 19.08
N TYR A 309 1.71 -2.18 18.85
CA TYR A 309 1.63 -3.63 19.09
C TYR A 309 1.37 -3.96 20.56
N HIS A 310 2.07 -3.30 21.48
CA HIS A 310 1.86 -3.48 22.91
C HIS A 310 0.43 -3.09 23.34
N GLU A 311 -0.05 -1.94 22.87
CA GLU A 311 -1.42 -1.47 23.12
C GLU A 311 -2.46 -2.45 22.54
N THR A 312 -2.21 -2.96 21.33
CA THR A 312 -3.07 -3.95 20.67
C THR A 312 -3.15 -5.24 21.48
N GLU A 313 -2.01 -5.76 21.96
CA GLU A 313 -1.98 -6.95 22.81
C GLU A 313 -2.72 -6.74 24.13
N ILE A 314 -2.57 -5.58 24.77
CA ILE A 314 -3.34 -5.23 25.97
C ILE A 314 -4.84 -5.29 25.68
N ALA A 315 -5.29 -4.68 24.58
CA ALA A 315 -6.69 -4.69 24.19
C ALA A 315 -7.22 -6.13 23.98
N ILE A 316 -6.44 -6.99 23.31
CA ILE A 316 -6.75 -8.42 23.13
C ILE A 316 -6.94 -9.11 24.49
N ARG A 317 -5.98 -8.94 25.41
CA ARG A 317 -6.03 -9.58 26.73
C ARG A 317 -7.24 -9.12 27.54
N GLN A 318 -7.51 -7.81 27.57
CA GLN A 318 -8.68 -7.26 28.25
C GLN A 318 -9.99 -7.82 27.69
N ALA A 319 -10.11 -7.94 26.36
CA ALA A 319 -11.30 -8.50 25.72
C ALA A 319 -11.49 -9.98 26.07
N LEU A 320 -10.41 -10.78 26.09
CA LEU A 320 -10.43 -12.19 26.47
C LEU A 320 -10.84 -12.36 27.94
N GLU A 321 -10.25 -11.58 28.85
CA GLU A 321 -10.58 -11.61 30.28
C GLU A 321 -12.03 -11.16 30.55
N ALA A 322 -12.51 -10.13 29.85
CA ALA A 322 -13.93 -9.74 29.88
C ALA A 322 -14.86 -10.84 29.35
N GLY A 323 -14.38 -11.66 28.42
CA GLY A 323 -15.01 -12.91 27.96
C GLY A 323 -14.93 -14.09 28.95
N GLY A 324 -14.34 -13.87 30.14
CA GLY A 324 -14.20 -14.87 31.20
C GLY A 324 -13.04 -15.84 30.98
N ARG A 325 -12.02 -15.47 30.20
CA ARG A 325 -10.82 -16.28 29.96
C ARG A 325 -9.75 -15.95 31.00
N ASP A 326 -9.01 -16.96 31.43
CA ASP A 326 -7.90 -16.82 32.37
C ASP A 326 -6.58 -16.74 31.59
N LEU A 327 -5.89 -15.60 31.71
CA LEU A 327 -4.60 -15.32 31.08
C LEU A 327 -3.46 -15.14 32.10
N SER A 328 -3.69 -15.51 33.36
CA SER A 328 -2.72 -15.32 34.45
C SER A 328 -1.37 -16.01 34.24
N ASN A 329 -1.33 -17.07 33.43
CA ASN A 329 -0.12 -17.81 33.08
C ASN A 329 0.37 -17.55 31.65
N VAL A 330 -0.24 -16.59 30.94
CA VAL A 330 0.16 -16.20 29.58
C VAL A 330 0.93 -14.89 29.71
N PRO A 331 2.26 -14.87 29.45
CA PRO A 331 3.05 -13.64 29.57
C PRO A 331 2.52 -12.57 28.62
N ILE A 332 2.84 -11.30 28.83
CA ILE A 332 2.56 -10.21 27.89
C ILE A 332 3.81 -9.95 27.04
N GLY A 333 3.64 -9.45 25.81
CA GLY A 333 4.73 -9.16 24.89
C GLY A 333 5.05 -10.31 23.95
N VAL A 334 5.79 -9.99 22.89
CA VAL A 334 6.32 -10.94 21.90
C VAL A 334 7.80 -10.66 21.71
N GLU A 335 8.59 -11.69 21.47
CA GLU A 335 10.04 -11.57 21.21
C GLU A 335 10.30 -11.11 19.77
N ILE A 336 9.75 -9.95 19.41
CA ILE A 336 9.88 -9.33 18.09
C ILE A 336 10.36 -7.90 18.30
N GLU A 337 11.45 -7.52 17.65
CA GLU A 337 11.94 -6.14 17.70
C GLU A 337 10.91 -5.24 16.99
N ALA A 338 10.17 -4.47 17.78
CA ALA A 338 9.15 -3.59 17.24
C ALA A 338 9.80 -2.37 16.57
N PRO A 339 9.33 -1.99 15.37
CA PRO A 339 9.85 -0.81 14.70
C PRO A 339 9.62 0.45 15.55
N SER A 340 10.72 1.11 15.95
CA SER A 340 10.63 2.29 16.82
C SER A 340 10.40 3.55 16.00
N ARG A 341 9.23 4.17 16.20
CA ARG A 341 8.89 5.49 15.65
C ARG A 341 9.33 6.66 16.52
N ARG A 342 10.14 6.45 17.55
CA ARG A 342 10.54 7.54 18.45
C ARG A 342 11.63 8.39 17.80
N GLY A 343 11.42 9.71 17.71
CA GLY A 343 12.40 10.63 17.11
C GLY A 343 12.48 10.60 15.59
N GLN A 344 11.39 10.20 14.89
CA GLN A 344 11.42 10.09 13.42
C GLN A 344 11.76 11.44 12.76
N PRO A 345 12.68 11.43 11.78
CA PRO A 345 12.90 12.58 10.91
C PRO A 345 11.63 12.93 10.15
N THR A 346 11.32 14.21 10.06
CA THR A 346 10.19 14.69 9.25
C THR A 346 10.55 14.63 7.77
N GLY A 347 9.55 14.40 6.91
CA GLY A 347 9.74 14.46 5.46
C GLY A 347 10.31 13.19 4.84
N GLN A 348 10.03 12.01 5.41
CA GLN A 348 10.20 10.73 4.71
C GLN A 348 9.52 10.76 3.33
N THR A 349 10.11 10.10 2.34
CA THR A 349 9.44 9.90 1.05
C THR A 349 8.15 9.14 1.26
N ARG A 350 7.05 9.69 0.75
CA ARG A 350 5.76 9.02 0.74
C ARG A 350 5.78 7.83 -0.21
N GLU A 351 4.83 6.92 -0.09
CA GLU A 351 4.62 5.90 -1.12
C GLU A 351 4.39 6.50 -2.51
N LEU A 352 5.10 5.99 -3.51
CA LEU A 352 5.06 6.51 -4.88
C LEU A 352 4.52 5.44 -5.83
N TYR A 353 3.32 5.67 -6.36
CA TYR A 353 2.71 4.81 -7.36
C TYR A 353 3.17 5.17 -8.78
N MET A 354 3.32 4.16 -9.61
CA MET A 354 3.83 4.30 -10.97
C MET A 354 2.71 4.35 -12.01
N GLY A 355 1.60 3.63 -11.80
CA GLY A 355 0.49 3.55 -12.75
C GLY A 355 -0.37 4.80 -12.91
N TRP A 356 -1.12 4.84 -14.00
CA TRP A 356 -1.98 5.96 -14.38
C TRP A 356 -3.08 6.24 -13.35
N ARG A 357 -3.74 5.19 -12.85
CA ARG A 357 -4.92 5.28 -11.96
C ARG A 357 -4.64 6.14 -10.74
N ARG A 358 -3.53 5.88 -10.04
CA ARG A 358 -3.13 6.62 -8.83
C ARG A 358 -2.50 7.98 -9.14
N ASN A 359 -1.84 8.12 -10.30
CA ASN A 359 -1.25 9.39 -10.74
C ASN A 359 -2.30 10.45 -11.16
N SER A 360 -3.52 10.04 -11.53
CA SER A 360 -4.58 10.95 -11.98
C SER A 360 -5.10 11.90 -10.89
N GLY A 361 -5.07 11.50 -9.61
CA GLY A 361 -5.54 12.31 -8.49
C GLY A 361 -4.44 13.08 -7.76
N ARG A 362 -3.23 12.52 -7.70
CA ARG A 362 -2.06 13.15 -7.10
C ARG A 362 -0.85 12.81 -7.98
N PRO A 363 -0.12 13.82 -8.50
CA PRO A 363 1.01 13.51 -9.38
C PRO A 363 2.11 12.79 -8.59
N TYR A 364 2.72 11.76 -9.17
CA TYR A 364 3.94 11.09 -8.70
C TYR A 364 5.03 11.13 -9.77
N ALA A 365 4.67 11.00 -11.05
CA ALA A 365 5.58 11.27 -12.16
C ALA A 365 6.05 12.74 -12.14
N GLY A 366 7.34 12.96 -12.34
CA GLY A 366 7.95 14.29 -12.40
C GLY A 366 7.97 14.92 -13.79
N GLN A 367 7.52 14.19 -14.83
CA GLN A 367 7.58 14.63 -16.23
C GLN A 367 6.18 14.82 -16.80
N ASP A 368 5.91 15.99 -17.38
CA ASP A 368 4.64 16.29 -18.07
C ASP A 368 4.34 15.30 -19.20
N ALA A 369 5.37 14.75 -19.85
CA ALA A 369 5.25 13.73 -20.88
C ALA A 369 4.42 12.52 -20.40
N TYR A 370 4.48 12.18 -19.10
CA TYR A 370 3.70 11.09 -18.53
C TYR A 370 2.20 11.39 -18.61
N TYR A 371 1.79 12.59 -18.22
CA TYR A 371 0.38 13.02 -18.19
C TYR A 371 -0.19 13.35 -19.57
N LEU A 372 0.68 13.63 -20.54
CA LEU A 372 0.31 13.86 -21.94
C LEU A 372 0.21 12.56 -22.75
N SER A 373 0.73 11.46 -22.21
CA SER A 373 0.70 10.14 -22.85
C SER A 373 -0.66 9.47 -22.69
N SER A 374 -1.05 8.70 -23.70
CA SER A 374 -2.26 7.87 -23.60
C SER A 374 -1.97 6.60 -22.81
N LEU A 375 -2.96 6.13 -22.05
CA LEU A 375 -2.89 4.84 -21.37
C LEU A 375 -2.57 3.73 -22.39
N GLY A 376 -1.57 2.90 -22.09
CA GLY A 376 -1.07 1.83 -22.96
C GLY A 376 -0.13 2.28 -24.07
N ALA A 377 0.14 3.59 -24.22
CA ALA A 377 1.09 4.08 -25.22
C ALA A 377 2.53 3.90 -24.74
N VAL A 378 3.39 3.42 -25.65
CA VAL A 378 4.84 3.47 -25.48
C VAL A 378 5.32 4.88 -25.80
N THR A 379 6.02 5.50 -24.84
CA THR A 379 6.50 6.87 -24.92
C THR A 379 7.99 6.93 -24.64
N GLN A 380 8.71 7.75 -25.41
CA GLN A 380 10.09 8.10 -25.11
C GLN A 380 10.11 9.19 -24.03
N PHE A 381 10.67 8.85 -22.89
CA PHE A 381 10.96 9.77 -21.81
C PHE A 381 12.41 10.23 -21.89
N VAL A 382 12.63 11.48 -21.48
CA VAL A 382 13.95 12.08 -21.31
C VAL A 382 13.94 12.67 -19.92
N ASP A 383 14.81 12.14 -19.07
CA ASP A 383 14.95 12.56 -17.68
C ASP A 383 15.47 14.00 -17.60
N VAL A 384 15.20 14.63 -16.46
CA VAL A 384 15.73 15.95 -16.13
C VAL A 384 17.11 15.80 -15.50
N ALA A 385 17.88 16.89 -15.41
CA ALA A 385 19.12 16.84 -14.65
C ALA A 385 18.82 16.47 -13.19
N SER A 386 19.69 15.68 -12.56
CA SER A 386 19.55 15.26 -11.15
C SER A 386 19.19 16.43 -10.21
N SER A 387 19.83 17.60 -10.39
CA SER A 387 19.56 18.81 -9.61
C SER A 387 18.17 19.43 -9.78
N GLN A 388 17.38 18.97 -10.74
CA GLN A 388 16.02 19.41 -11.03
C GLN A 388 14.96 18.41 -10.56
N ARG A 389 15.36 17.22 -10.08
CA ARG A 389 14.42 16.24 -9.56
C ARG A 389 13.86 16.70 -8.23
N GLU A 390 12.55 16.60 -8.09
CA GLU A 390 11.84 16.95 -6.88
C GLU A 390 11.70 15.73 -5.96
N HIS A 391 11.73 15.96 -4.65
CA HIS A 391 11.36 14.94 -3.67
C HIS A 391 9.89 14.50 -3.85
N ASN A 392 9.58 13.24 -3.55
CA ASN A 392 8.28 12.61 -3.78
C ASN A 392 7.84 12.57 -5.27
N ARG A 393 8.81 12.57 -6.18
CA ARG A 393 8.62 12.33 -7.61
C ARG A 393 9.57 11.26 -8.12
N TRP A 394 9.15 10.58 -9.17
CA TRP A 394 10.01 9.69 -9.97
C TRP A 394 10.09 10.19 -11.42
N TYR A 395 11.17 9.85 -12.10
CA TYR A 395 11.53 10.32 -13.43
C TYR A 395 12.01 9.14 -14.28
N LEU A 396 11.71 9.15 -15.57
CA LEU A 396 12.07 8.08 -16.51
C LEU A 396 13.03 8.61 -17.57
N GLU A 397 13.98 7.77 -17.94
CA GLU A 397 14.77 7.86 -19.18
C GLU A 397 14.46 6.62 -20.01
N GLY A 398 14.23 6.79 -21.32
CA GLY A 398 14.04 5.65 -22.23
C GLY A 398 12.62 5.41 -22.72
N LEU A 399 12.36 4.23 -23.28
CA LEU A 399 11.04 3.84 -23.79
C LEU A 399 10.22 3.11 -22.71
N TRP A 400 9.09 3.71 -22.33
CA TRP A 400 8.22 3.16 -21.29
C TRP A 400 6.76 3.14 -21.73
N GLN A 401 6.06 2.09 -21.34
CA GLN A 401 4.62 1.96 -21.47
C GLN A 401 3.95 2.30 -20.14
N ILE A 402 2.92 3.13 -20.18
CA ILE A 402 2.11 3.46 -19.01
C ILE A 402 0.89 2.53 -18.97
N GLU A 403 0.71 1.82 -17.87
CA GLU A 403 -0.44 0.96 -17.62
C GLU A 403 -1.32 1.56 -16.51
N GLU A 404 -2.43 0.88 -16.21
CA GLU A 404 -3.39 1.38 -15.23
C GLU A 404 -2.78 1.43 -13.82
N GLU A 405 -2.00 0.41 -13.45
CA GLU A 405 -1.42 0.23 -12.11
C GLU A 405 0.11 0.32 -12.07
N SER A 406 0.74 0.22 -13.24
CA SER A 406 2.19 0.08 -13.40
C SER A 406 2.75 0.96 -14.53
N ILE A 407 4.07 1.01 -14.61
CA ILE A 407 4.81 1.29 -15.84
C ILE A 407 5.64 0.07 -16.23
N VAL A 408 5.89 -0.09 -17.53
CA VAL A 408 6.68 -1.21 -18.07
C VAL A 408 7.77 -0.67 -18.98
N HIS A 409 8.99 -1.14 -18.80
CA HIS A 409 10.08 -0.88 -19.74
C HIS A 409 9.74 -1.50 -21.10
N ALA A 410 9.71 -0.69 -22.16
CA ALA A 410 9.10 -1.08 -23.42
C ALA A 410 10.09 -1.64 -24.46
N ARG A 411 11.34 -1.93 -24.06
CA ARG A 411 12.35 -2.51 -24.93
C ARG A 411 13.40 -3.28 -24.15
N GLN A 412 14.16 -4.11 -24.86
CA GLN A 412 15.39 -4.69 -24.33
C GLN A 412 16.55 -3.73 -24.64
N THR A 413 17.47 -3.61 -23.69
CA THR A 413 18.69 -2.80 -23.82
C THR A 413 19.90 -3.66 -23.49
N ASP A 414 21.09 -3.23 -23.91
CA ASP A 414 22.35 -3.94 -23.61
C ASP A 414 23.12 -3.26 -22.47
N ASP A 415 23.04 -1.93 -22.39
CA ASP A 415 23.92 -1.09 -21.56
C ASP A 415 23.20 -0.35 -20.42
N LEU A 416 22.03 -0.85 -19.94
CA LEU A 416 21.26 -0.24 -18.84
C LEU A 416 20.93 1.25 -19.05
N GLU A 417 20.76 1.63 -20.32
CA GLU A 417 20.55 3.03 -20.74
C GLU A 417 19.19 3.60 -20.34
N ASP A 418 18.19 2.74 -20.13
CA ASP A 418 16.84 3.10 -19.70
C ASP A 418 16.68 2.86 -18.21
N TYR A 419 16.09 3.83 -17.51
CA TYR A 419 16.05 3.80 -16.06
C TYR A 419 14.89 4.61 -15.47
N VAL A 420 14.59 4.32 -14.20
CA VAL A 420 13.79 5.18 -13.33
C VAL A 420 14.70 5.79 -12.26
N ALA A 421 14.50 7.08 -11.96
CA ALA A 421 15.26 7.79 -10.94
C ALA A 421 14.34 8.61 -10.02
N LEU A 422 14.74 8.74 -8.76
CA LEU A 422 13.98 9.49 -7.74
C LEU A 422 14.90 9.98 -6.62
N ILE A 423 14.48 11.06 -5.95
CA ILE A 423 15.09 11.50 -4.70
C ILE A 423 14.35 10.83 -3.54
N ILE A 424 15.08 10.09 -2.72
CA ILE A 424 14.57 9.36 -1.57
C ILE A 424 15.00 10.05 -0.27
N ARG A 425 14.15 9.97 0.75
CA ARG A 425 14.42 10.34 2.14
C ARG A 425 13.91 9.22 3.03
N GLY A 426 14.80 8.51 3.69
CA GLY A 426 14.44 7.35 4.48
C GLY A 426 15.65 6.56 4.92
N ARG A 427 15.38 5.42 5.56
CA ARG A 427 16.35 4.36 5.85
C ARG A 427 16.17 3.18 4.92
N THR A 428 14.93 2.77 4.65
CA THR A 428 14.66 1.62 3.79
C THR A 428 13.88 2.02 2.54
N VAL A 429 14.14 1.30 1.44
CA VAL A 429 13.39 1.42 0.20
C VAL A 429 13.00 0.04 -0.29
N ASN A 430 11.72 -0.11 -0.62
CA ASN A 430 11.18 -1.32 -1.22
C ASN A 430 10.45 -0.97 -2.51
N LEU A 431 10.34 -1.96 -3.40
CA LEU A 431 9.74 -1.80 -4.71
C LEU A 431 8.86 -3.00 -5.05
N VAL A 432 7.62 -2.73 -5.42
CA VAL A 432 6.68 -3.75 -5.89
C VAL A 432 6.90 -4.01 -7.38
N LEU A 433 7.24 -5.27 -7.72
CA LEU A 433 7.56 -5.74 -9.06
C LEU A 433 6.77 -7.01 -9.39
N THR A 434 6.66 -7.31 -10.69
CA THR A 434 6.13 -8.59 -11.16
C THR A 434 7.17 -9.43 -11.86
N ALA A 435 7.03 -10.74 -11.75
CA ALA A 435 7.69 -11.69 -12.63
C ALA A 435 7.39 -11.36 -14.11
N ALA A 436 8.29 -11.76 -14.99
CA ALA A 436 8.05 -11.64 -16.42
C ALA A 436 6.90 -12.54 -16.88
N ASP A 437 6.12 -12.06 -17.85
CA ASP A 437 4.97 -12.80 -18.39
C ASP A 437 5.42 -14.09 -19.11
N ASN A 438 6.68 -14.16 -19.53
CA ASN A 438 7.32 -15.32 -20.15
C ASN A 438 7.92 -16.32 -19.13
N GLY A 439 7.82 -16.03 -17.83
CA GLY A 439 8.37 -16.84 -16.73
C GLY A 439 9.89 -16.88 -16.64
N GLN A 440 10.62 -16.10 -17.45
CA GLN A 440 12.06 -15.96 -17.34
C GLN A 440 12.39 -14.84 -16.35
N PRO A 441 13.32 -15.08 -15.40
CA PRO A 441 13.68 -14.05 -14.46
C PRO A 441 14.48 -12.94 -15.16
N TYR A 442 14.45 -11.75 -14.59
CA TYR A 442 15.22 -10.61 -15.07
C TYR A 442 15.87 -9.85 -13.92
N ASP A 443 16.94 -9.11 -14.23
CA ASP A 443 17.71 -8.35 -13.25
C ASP A 443 17.35 -6.87 -13.31
N VAL A 444 17.21 -6.26 -12.13
CA VAL A 444 17.05 -4.82 -11.95
C VAL A 444 18.26 -4.32 -11.17
N PHE A 445 19.09 -3.54 -11.83
CA PHE A 445 20.29 -2.94 -11.27
C PHE A 445 19.92 -1.72 -10.44
N VAL A 446 20.59 -1.53 -9.30
CA VAL A 446 20.25 -0.51 -8.29
C VAL A 446 21.47 0.32 -8.00
N GLU A 447 21.37 1.64 -8.20
CA GLU A 447 22.40 2.62 -7.86
C GLU A 447 21.88 3.63 -6.84
N ILE A 448 22.78 4.08 -5.96
CA ILE A 448 22.56 5.21 -5.07
C ILE A 448 23.62 6.27 -5.34
N ASP A 449 23.24 7.53 -5.53
CA ASP A 449 24.15 8.66 -5.81
C ASP A 449 25.16 8.40 -6.95
N GLY A 450 24.75 7.65 -7.98
CA GLY A 450 25.59 7.32 -9.13
C GLY A 450 26.69 6.28 -8.84
N ARG A 451 26.50 5.45 -7.80
CA ARG A 451 27.34 4.30 -7.50
C ARG A 451 26.50 3.07 -7.13
N TRP A 452 27.09 1.89 -7.27
CA TRP A 452 26.54 0.64 -6.75
C TRP A 452 26.50 0.64 -5.21
N LEU A 453 25.63 -0.20 -4.65
CA LEU A 453 25.41 -0.31 -3.21
C LEU A 453 26.58 -1.01 -2.52
N PHE A 454 26.90 -0.53 -1.31
CA PHE A 454 27.76 -1.27 -0.39
C PHE A 454 26.98 -2.39 0.32
N PRO A 455 27.65 -3.45 0.79
CA PRO A 455 26.98 -4.56 1.49
C PRO A 455 26.15 -4.14 2.71
N ASN A 456 26.55 -3.07 3.41
CA ASN A 456 25.82 -2.53 4.56
C ASN A 456 24.68 -1.57 4.18
N GLU A 457 24.43 -1.35 2.89
CA GLU A 457 23.33 -0.55 2.34
C GLU A 457 22.26 -1.41 1.66
N ALA A 458 22.52 -2.71 1.54
CA ALA A 458 21.74 -3.66 0.76
C ALA A 458 20.50 -4.14 1.51
N GLY A 459 19.33 -4.01 0.86
CA GLY A 459 18.13 -4.72 1.30
C GLY A 459 18.24 -6.24 1.08
N ALA A 460 17.33 -7.00 1.67
CA ALA A 460 17.37 -8.46 1.71
C ALA A 460 17.46 -9.15 0.33
N HIS A 461 17.02 -8.48 -0.75
CA HIS A 461 17.01 -9.06 -2.10
C HIS A 461 18.18 -8.63 -2.98
N ILE A 462 19.06 -7.73 -2.50
CA ILE A 462 20.21 -7.28 -3.28
C ILE A 462 21.26 -8.38 -3.40
N GLN A 463 21.75 -8.54 -4.62
CA GLN A 463 22.84 -9.39 -5.03
C GLN A 463 23.89 -8.56 -5.76
N TRP A 464 25.08 -9.11 -5.96
CA TRP A 464 26.14 -8.49 -6.76
C TRP A 464 26.57 -9.42 -7.87
N ASP A 465 26.79 -8.86 -9.06
CA ASP A 465 27.33 -9.62 -10.17
C ASP A 465 28.86 -9.71 -10.12
N ASP A 466 29.46 -10.36 -11.11
CA ASP A 466 30.91 -10.55 -11.20
C ASP A 466 31.69 -9.23 -11.34
N GLU A 467 31.01 -8.14 -11.73
CA GLU A 467 31.57 -6.79 -11.86
C GLU A 467 31.35 -5.94 -10.61
N GLY A 468 30.68 -6.49 -9.58
CA GLY A 468 30.37 -5.80 -8.34
C GLY A 468 29.20 -4.83 -8.44
N ARG A 469 28.34 -4.98 -9.46
CA ARG A 469 27.14 -4.16 -9.63
C ARG A 469 26.01 -4.74 -8.78
N SER A 470 25.34 -3.89 -8.00
CA SER A 470 24.20 -4.28 -7.17
C SER A 470 22.95 -4.45 -8.03
N PHE A 471 22.25 -5.58 -7.88
CA PHE A 471 21.02 -5.87 -8.58
C PHE A 471 20.06 -6.71 -7.72
N ILE A 472 18.78 -6.70 -8.07
CA ILE A 472 17.81 -7.70 -7.61
C ILE A 472 17.44 -8.62 -8.77
N ARG A 473 17.23 -9.89 -8.46
CA ARG A 473 16.73 -10.91 -9.39
C ARG A 473 15.22 -11.04 -9.22
N VAL A 474 14.46 -10.59 -10.20
CA VAL A 474 12.98 -10.64 -10.15
C VAL A 474 12.51 -11.98 -10.67
N THR A 475 11.77 -12.72 -9.83
CA THR A 475 11.26 -14.06 -10.17
C THR A 475 9.77 -14.24 -9.90
N GLU A 476 9.21 -13.37 -9.07
CA GLU A 476 7.84 -13.45 -8.56
C GLU A 476 7.20 -12.07 -8.47
N ASN A 477 5.88 -12.06 -8.29
CA ASN A 477 5.11 -10.85 -8.08
C ASN A 477 5.13 -10.51 -6.59
N ASP A 478 5.97 -9.56 -6.19
CA ASP A 478 6.20 -9.31 -4.77
C ASP A 478 6.86 -7.95 -4.49
N LEU A 479 7.03 -7.66 -3.20
CA LEU A 479 7.74 -6.53 -2.62
C LEU A 479 9.24 -6.83 -2.46
N TYR A 480 10.05 -6.19 -3.29
CA TYR A 480 11.50 -6.32 -3.24
C TYR A 480 12.13 -5.25 -2.35
N ARG A 481 12.70 -5.65 -1.22
CA ARG A 481 13.57 -4.85 -0.34
C ARG A 481 14.91 -4.50 -0.99
N LEU A 482 15.09 -3.25 -1.38
CA LEU A 482 16.24 -2.76 -2.17
C LEU A 482 17.33 -2.16 -1.31
N LEU A 483 16.96 -1.30 -0.36
CA LEU A 483 17.91 -0.49 0.40
C LEU A 483 17.66 -0.61 1.89
N PHE A 484 18.75 -0.66 2.65
CA PHE A 484 18.80 -0.53 4.10
C PHE A 484 19.97 0.39 4.50
N LEU A 485 19.68 1.65 4.78
CA LEU A 485 20.68 2.66 5.11
C LEU A 485 20.95 2.68 6.63
N PRO A 486 22.23 2.73 7.06
CA PRO A 486 22.60 2.79 8.47
C PRO A 486 22.06 4.01 9.20
N GLU A 487 21.82 5.10 8.49
CA GLU A 487 21.27 6.35 8.99
C GLU A 487 20.13 6.83 8.09
N TRP A 488 19.24 7.65 8.65
CA TRP A 488 18.25 8.32 7.82
C TRP A 488 18.96 9.39 6.99
N SER A 489 18.74 9.38 5.68
CA SER A 489 19.43 10.29 4.77
C SER A 489 18.61 10.54 3.51
N GLU A 490 19.03 11.57 2.76
CA GLU A 490 18.53 11.87 1.43
C GLU A 490 19.52 11.35 0.38
N HIS A 491 19.01 10.66 -0.64
CA HIS A 491 19.83 10.12 -1.72
C HIS A 491 19.12 10.17 -3.07
N GLU A 492 19.89 10.15 -4.14
CA GLU A 492 19.38 9.80 -5.46
C GLU A 492 19.38 8.28 -5.62
N LEU A 493 18.22 7.70 -5.91
CA LEU A 493 18.08 6.30 -6.26
C LEU A 493 17.84 6.17 -7.77
N LYS A 494 18.54 5.24 -8.42
CA LYS A 494 18.32 4.89 -9.83
C LYS A 494 18.19 3.38 -9.99
N LEU A 495 17.24 2.96 -10.81
CA LEU A 495 17.05 1.56 -11.18
C LEU A 495 17.00 1.39 -12.69
N SER A 496 17.75 0.42 -13.19
CA SER A 496 17.84 0.10 -14.62
C SER A 496 17.63 -1.39 -14.85
N SER A 497 17.07 -1.76 -15.99
CA SER A 497 16.99 -3.16 -16.42
C SER A 497 17.14 -3.28 -17.93
N ASN A 498 17.79 -4.35 -18.37
CA ASN A 498 17.88 -4.72 -19.78
C ASN A 498 16.62 -5.46 -20.29
N SER A 499 15.65 -5.72 -19.41
CA SER A 499 14.44 -6.47 -19.74
C SER A 499 13.28 -5.56 -20.12
N ASP A 500 12.58 -5.91 -21.20
CA ASP A 500 11.28 -5.36 -21.58
C ASP A 500 10.12 -5.89 -20.71
N GLN A 501 10.45 -6.57 -19.62
CA GLN A 501 9.50 -7.09 -18.63
C GLN A 501 9.65 -6.37 -17.28
N PHE A 502 10.53 -5.37 -17.19
CA PHE A 502 10.70 -4.56 -16.00
C PHE A 502 9.46 -3.70 -15.75
N ARG A 503 8.56 -4.22 -14.91
CA ARG A 503 7.25 -3.65 -14.57
C ARG A 503 7.24 -3.20 -13.12
N LEU A 504 7.01 -1.91 -12.89
CA LEU A 504 7.04 -1.27 -11.56
C LEU A 504 5.65 -0.79 -11.16
N PHE A 505 5.26 -1.05 -9.90
CA PHE A 505 3.95 -0.68 -9.36
C PHE A 505 4.03 0.46 -8.34
N ALA A 506 4.84 0.28 -7.30
CA ALA A 506 5.00 1.28 -6.25
C ALA A 506 6.34 1.17 -5.52
N PHE A 507 6.86 2.32 -5.09
CA PHE A 507 7.93 2.40 -4.09
C PHE A 507 7.35 2.67 -2.71
N THR A 508 7.83 1.94 -1.71
CA THR A 508 7.56 2.19 -0.29
C THR A 508 8.85 2.45 0.48
N PHE A 509 8.72 3.10 1.64
CA PHE A 509 9.86 3.61 2.38
C PHE A 509 9.70 3.35 3.88
N GLY A 510 10.82 3.21 4.60
CA GLY A 510 10.85 3.16 6.06
C GLY A 510 11.82 4.19 6.64
N SER A 511 11.60 4.61 7.89
CA SER A 511 12.39 5.65 8.57
C SER A 511 13.03 5.18 9.88
N TYR A 512 12.82 3.93 10.28
CA TYR A 512 13.15 3.40 11.60
C TYR A 512 14.12 2.22 11.54
N VAL A 513 14.75 1.97 12.69
CA VAL A 513 15.54 0.77 12.97
C VAL A 513 14.59 -0.42 13.19
N GLY A 514 14.93 -1.61 12.68
CA GLY A 514 14.03 -2.78 12.70
C GLY A 514 12.88 -2.66 11.69
N GLY A 515 13.04 -1.81 10.67
CA GLY A 515 12.04 -1.57 9.62
C GLY A 515 12.34 -2.27 8.29
N GLU A 516 13.42 -3.07 8.27
CA GLU A 516 13.87 -3.94 7.17
C GLU A 516 12.97 -5.13 6.85
#